data_AF-A0A7J4AVC0-F1
#
_entry.id   AF-A0A7J4AVC0-F1
#
_cell.length_a   1.000
_cell.length_b   1.000
_cell.length_c   1.000
_cell.angle_alpha   90.00
_cell.angle_beta   90.00
_cell.angle_gamma   90.00
#
_symmetry.space_group_name_H-M   'P 1'
#
loop_
_entity.id
_entity.type
_entity.pdbx_description
1 polymer ?
#
loop_
_entity_poly.entity_id
_entity_poly.type
_entity_poly.pdbx_seq_one_letter_code
_entity_poly.pdbx_strand_id
1 'polypeptide(L)'
;PDQFLRQFLVQAPIGCHAGLNYFSLRPNGDVYPCPFLQLKVGNIRERSLADIWYNSKVFNELRNRTLLKEKCGKCEYRENCGGCRARAYAKTGDYLESDPICPIGLFSDKRVELVNIECFGLCVG
;
A
#
# COMPACT_ATOMS: atom_id res chain seq x y z
N PRO A 1 23.34 13.73 -2.73
CA PRO A 1 22.30 14.07 -1.73
C PRO A 1 20.91 14.24 -2.37
N ASP A 2 19.99 13.30 -2.35
CA ASP A 2 20.03 11.84 -2.23
C ASP A 2 18.77 11.42 -2.99
N GLN A 3 18.90 10.60 -4.03
CA GLN A 3 17.76 10.15 -4.85
C GLN A 3 16.69 9.46 -3.99
N PHE A 4 17.12 8.85 -2.88
CA PHE A 4 16.28 8.30 -1.84
C PHE A 4 15.35 9.36 -1.21
N LEU A 5 15.89 10.52 -0.82
CA LEU A 5 15.11 11.60 -0.19
C LEU A 5 14.14 12.25 -1.18
N ARG A 6 14.54 12.39 -2.46
CA ARG A 6 13.65 12.91 -3.51
C ARG A 6 12.45 11.99 -3.75
N GLN A 7 12.67 10.68 -3.76
CA GLN A 7 11.61 9.67 -3.94
C GLN A 7 10.60 9.70 -2.79
N PHE A 8 11.07 9.90 -1.56
CA PHE A 8 10.21 10.03 -0.37
C PHE A 8 9.33 11.29 -0.38
N LEU A 9 9.87 12.44 -0.81
CA LEU A 9 9.25 13.75 -0.56
C LEU A 9 8.43 14.31 -1.73
N VAL A 10 8.64 13.86 -2.97
CA VAL A 10 8.12 14.57 -4.17
C VAL A 10 7.04 13.79 -4.94
N GLN A 11 6.84 12.49 -4.71
CA GLN A 11 5.93 11.66 -5.53
C GLN A 11 5.08 10.69 -4.68
N ALA A 12 4.13 11.21 -3.90
CA ALA A 12 3.18 10.37 -3.17
C ALA A 12 1.94 10.05 -4.03
N PRO A 13 1.76 8.79 -4.50
CA PRO A 13 0.50 8.39 -5.10
C PRO A 13 -0.60 8.44 -4.03
N ILE A 14 -1.84 8.73 -4.42
CA ILE A 14 -3.00 8.78 -3.52
C ILE A 14 -3.32 7.38 -2.93
N GLY A 15 -2.95 6.30 -3.63
CA GLY A 15 -3.26 4.94 -3.21
C GLY A 15 -2.21 4.29 -2.30
N CYS A 16 -1.68 3.12 -2.67
CA CYS A 16 -0.76 2.41 -1.76
C CYS A 16 0.68 2.94 -1.87
N HIS A 17 1.30 3.29 -0.74
CA HIS A 17 2.68 3.81 -0.70
C HIS A 17 3.72 2.74 -0.33
N ALA A 18 3.29 1.49 -0.08
CA ALA A 18 4.15 0.42 0.41
C ALA A 18 5.29 0.16 -0.59
N GLY A 19 6.54 0.36 -0.16
CA GLY A 19 7.71 0.19 -1.03
C GLY A 19 7.95 1.29 -2.06
N LEU A 20 7.10 2.33 -2.09
CA LEU A 20 7.27 3.51 -2.93
C LEU A 20 7.97 4.61 -2.17
N ASN A 21 7.37 5.03 -1.07
CA ASN A 21 7.78 6.21 -0.31
C ASN A 21 7.94 5.90 1.17
N TYR A 22 7.65 4.67 1.61
CA TYR A 22 7.98 4.22 2.94
C TYR A 22 8.08 2.70 3.00
N PHE A 23 8.68 2.24 4.09
CA PHE A 23 8.68 0.85 4.54
C PHE A 23 8.58 0.85 6.07
N SER A 24 8.29 -0.31 6.66
CA SER A 24 8.30 -0.53 8.10
C SER A 24 9.54 -1.32 8.50
N LEU A 25 10.21 -0.87 9.55
CA LEU A 25 11.36 -1.53 10.17
C LEU A 25 10.98 -1.96 11.58
N ARG A 26 11.12 -3.25 11.88
CA ARG A 26 10.86 -3.78 13.22
C ARG A 26 12.12 -3.70 14.11
N PRO A 27 11.99 -3.73 15.45
CA PRO A 27 13.14 -3.69 16.37
C PRO A 27 14.13 -4.85 16.19
N ASN A 28 13.67 -5.98 15.65
CA ASN A 28 14.51 -7.13 15.31
C ASN A 28 15.27 -6.96 13.97
N GLY A 29 15.18 -5.80 13.33
CA GLY A 29 15.83 -5.48 12.06
C GLY A 29 15.05 -5.93 10.82
N ASP A 30 13.92 -6.62 10.96
CA ASP A 30 13.14 -7.05 9.80
C ASP A 30 12.48 -5.86 9.09
N VAL A 31 12.58 -5.87 7.77
CA VAL A 31 12.00 -4.86 6.88
C VAL A 31 10.74 -5.43 6.23
N TYR A 32 9.68 -4.62 6.22
CA TYR A 32 8.38 -4.90 5.61
C TYR A 32 7.94 -3.71 4.74
N PRO A 33 7.17 -3.90 3.66
CA PRO A 33 6.76 -2.77 2.82
C PRO A 33 5.75 -1.84 3.47
N CYS A 34 4.92 -2.37 4.37
CA CYS A 34 3.91 -1.63 5.11
C CYS A 34 3.68 -2.33 6.45
N PRO A 35 3.34 -1.62 7.55
CA PRO A 35 2.98 -2.24 8.81
C PRO A 35 1.89 -3.32 8.69
N PHE A 36 0.97 -3.15 7.72
CA PHE A 36 -0.15 -4.06 7.49
C PHE A 36 0.15 -5.16 6.46
N LEU A 37 1.16 -4.98 5.60
CA LEU A 37 1.55 -6.00 4.63
C LEU A 37 2.59 -6.92 5.29
N GLN A 38 2.12 -8.05 5.81
CA GLN A 38 2.92 -9.04 6.54
C GLN A 38 3.83 -9.88 5.62
N LEU A 39 4.66 -9.20 4.83
CA LEU A 39 5.60 -9.81 3.91
C LEU A 39 7.00 -9.29 4.19
N LYS A 40 7.84 -10.13 4.83
CA LYS A 40 9.23 -9.79 5.15
C LYS A 40 10.03 -9.68 3.84
N VAL A 41 10.65 -8.54 3.62
CA VAL A 41 11.48 -8.29 2.42
C VAL A 41 12.98 -8.39 2.67
N GLY A 42 13.40 -8.37 3.94
CA GLY A 42 14.80 -8.53 4.33
C GLY A 42 15.01 -8.24 5.81
N ASN A 43 16.27 -8.24 6.24
CA ASN A 43 16.70 -7.80 7.56
C ASN A 43 17.95 -6.91 7.44
N ILE A 44 17.95 -5.75 8.11
CA ILE A 44 19.04 -4.77 8.02
C ILE A 44 20.36 -5.24 8.67
N ARG A 45 20.30 -6.29 9.49
CA ARG A 45 21.49 -6.92 10.09
C ARG A 45 22.20 -7.86 9.12
N GLU A 46 21.53 -8.26 8.04
CA GLU A 46 22.04 -9.18 7.02
C GLU A 46 22.45 -8.43 5.74
N ARG A 47 21.68 -7.42 5.34
CA ARG A 47 21.88 -6.64 4.11
C ARG A 47 21.68 -5.15 4.38
N SER A 48 22.38 -4.30 3.62
CA SER A 48 22.22 -2.85 3.76
C SER A 48 20.80 -2.42 3.40
N LEU A 49 20.30 -1.36 4.04
CA LEU A 49 18.96 -0.85 3.75
C LEU A 49 18.81 -0.43 2.28
N ALA A 50 19.86 0.16 1.70
CA ALA A 50 19.89 0.53 0.29
C ALA A 50 19.76 -0.70 -0.62
N ASP A 51 20.48 -1.79 -0.33
CA ASP A 51 20.34 -3.04 -1.08
C ASP A 51 18.92 -3.60 -0.99
N ILE A 52 18.36 -3.70 0.22
CA ILE A 52 16.98 -4.17 0.40
C ILE A 52 16.01 -3.28 -0.39
N TRP A 53 16.18 -1.95 -0.31
CA TRP A 53 15.31 -1.00 -0.99
C TRP A 53 15.36 -1.13 -2.51
N TYR A 54 16.54 -1.18 -3.13
CA TYR A 54 16.66 -1.18 -4.60
C TYR A 54 16.54 -2.57 -5.22
N ASN A 55 16.97 -3.63 -4.53
CA ASN A 55 17.10 -4.97 -5.10
C ASN A 55 16.05 -5.98 -4.59
N SER A 56 15.20 -5.62 -3.63
CA SER A 56 14.09 -6.50 -3.22
C SER A 56 13.07 -6.68 -4.35
N LYS A 57 12.83 -7.94 -4.71
CA LYS A 57 11.78 -8.34 -5.67
C LYS A 57 10.43 -7.71 -5.34
N VAL A 58 10.01 -7.82 -4.09
CA VAL A 58 8.71 -7.33 -3.61
C VAL A 58 8.59 -5.82 -3.77
N PHE A 59 9.64 -5.07 -3.42
CA PHE A 59 9.62 -3.62 -3.60
C PHE A 59 9.55 -3.22 -5.06
N ASN A 60 10.30 -3.90 -5.92
CA ASN A 60 10.27 -3.65 -7.35
C ASN A 60 8.91 -4.01 -7.97
N GLU A 61 8.26 -5.07 -7.51
CA GLU A 61 6.90 -5.43 -7.93
C GLU A 61 5.86 -4.43 -7.44
N LEU A 62 5.95 -3.96 -6.19
CA LEU A 62 5.05 -2.93 -5.65
C LEU A 62 5.19 -1.59 -6.37
N ARG A 63 6.41 -1.24 -6.83
CA ARG A 63 6.70 -0.08 -7.67
C ARG A 63 6.15 -0.22 -9.07
N ASN A 64 6.19 -1.44 -9.61
CA ASN A 64 5.71 -1.69 -10.96
C ASN A 64 4.20 -1.94 -10.98
N ARG A 65 3.44 -0.85 -11.10
CA ARG A 65 1.98 -0.88 -11.16
C ARG A 65 1.42 -1.64 -12.36
N THR A 66 2.21 -1.87 -13.41
CA THR A 66 1.79 -2.67 -14.56
C THR A 66 1.55 -4.15 -14.21
N LEU A 67 2.10 -4.62 -13.09
CA LEU A 67 1.95 -6.01 -12.62
C LEU A 67 0.66 -6.24 -11.83
N LEU A 68 -0.12 -5.18 -11.55
CA LEU A 68 -1.38 -5.31 -10.85
C LEU A 68 -2.38 -6.13 -11.68
N LYS A 69 -3.14 -7.00 -11.01
CA LYS A 69 -4.07 -7.92 -11.64
C LYS A 69 -5.51 -7.41 -11.62
N GLU A 70 -6.37 -8.10 -12.37
CA GLU A 70 -7.83 -7.90 -12.40
C GLU A 70 -8.27 -6.44 -12.60
N LYS A 71 -9.12 -5.93 -11.69
CA LYS A 71 -9.68 -4.59 -11.74
C LYS A 71 -8.60 -3.53 -11.67
N CYS A 72 -7.64 -3.66 -10.77
CA CYS A 72 -6.56 -2.69 -10.62
C CYS A 72 -5.63 -2.66 -11.83
N GLY A 73 -5.37 -3.81 -12.47
CA GLY A 73 -4.52 -3.90 -13.66
C GLY A 73 -5.05 -3.18 -14.90
N LYS A 74 -6.38 -3.16 -15.04
CA LYS A 74 -7.10 -2.54 -16.17
C LYS A 74 -7.67 -1.14 -15.86
N CYS A 75 -7.47 -0.63 -14.65
CA CYS A 75 -8.04 0.63 -14.18
C CYS A 75 -7.27 1.83 -14.75
N GLU A 76 -7.98 2.88 -15.15
CA GLU A 76 -7.37 4.15 -15.59
C GLU A 76 -6.57 4.84 -14.46
N TYR A 77 -6.97 4.65 -13.20
CA TYR A 77 -6.31 5.20 -12.02
C TYR A 77 -5.19 4.31 -11.47
N ARG A 78 -4.71 3.33 -12.23
CA ARG A 78 -3.72 2.34 -11.77
C ARG A 78 -2.44 2.97 -11.21
N GLU A 79 -1.91 3.99 -11.89
CA GLU A 79 -0.67 4.66 -11.49
C GLU A 79 -0.84 5.53 -10.24
N ASN A 80 -2.01 6.17 -10.08
CA ASN A 80 -2.25 7.12 -9.00
C ASN A 80 -2.80 6.45 -7.73
N CYS A 81 -3.64 5.42 -7.89
CA CYS A 81 -4.27 4.69 -6.80
C CYS A 81 -3.69 3.28 -6.68
N GLY A 82 -4.04 2.42 -7.64
CA GLY A 82 -3.66 1.01 -7.61
C GLY A 82 -4.15 0.24 -6.37
N GLY A 83 -5.00 0.79 -5.49
CA GLY A 83 -5.59 0.14 -4.31
C GLY A 83 -4.61 -0.29 -3.20
N CYS A 84 -5.14 -0.73 -2.05
CA CYS A 84 -4.34 -1.19 -0.90
C CYS A 84 -3.80 -2.62 -1.10
N ARG A 85 -2.47 -2.74 -1.15
CA ARG A 85 -1.78 -4.02 -1.35
C ARG A 85 -1.87 -4.94 -0.13
N ALA A 86 -1.93 -4.35 1.07
CA ALA A 86 -2.13 -5.12 2.30
C ALA A 86 -3.52 -5.80 2.35
N ARG A 87 -4.57 -5.12 1.87
CA ARG A 87 -5.92 -5.71 1.78
C ARG A 87 -6.00 -6.80 0.73
N ALA A 88 -5.40 -6.57 -0.44
CA ALA A 88 -5.30 -7.59 -1.48
C ALA A 88 -4.63 -8.85 -0.92
N TYR A 89 -3.45 -8.71 -0.33
CA TYR A 89 -2.72 -9.81 0.28
C TYR A 89 -3.50 -10.53 1.39
N ALA A 90 -4.14 -9.79 2.29
CA ALA A 90 -4.94 -10.37 3.37
C ALA A 90 -6.14 -11.19 2.85
N LYS A 91 -6.70 -10.82 1.70
CA LYS A 91 -7.87 -11.50 1.13
C LYS A 91 -7.51 -12.67 0.22
N THR A 92 -6.45 -12.55 -0.57
CA THR A 92 -6.14 -13.49 -1.66
C THR A 92 -4.82 -14.23 -1.47
N GLY A 93 -3.96 -13.79 -0.54
CA GLY A 93 -2.59 -14.25 -0.43
C GLY A 93 -1.64 -13.66 -1.49
N ASP A 94 -2.14 -12.80 -2.38
CA ASP A 94 -1.37 -12.14 -3.43
C ASP A 94 -1.50 -10.62 -3.34
N TYR A 95 -0.38 -9.93 -3.10
CA TYR A 95 -0.33 -8.47 -2.96
C TYR A 95 -0.47 -7.71 -4.28
N LEU A 96 -0.36 -8.39 -5.42
CA LEU A 96 -0.59 -7.82 -6.75
C LEU A 96 -2.05 -7.87 -7.17
N GLU A 97 -2.89 -8.54 -6.40
CA GLU A 97 -4.31 -8.68 -6.70
C GLU A 97 -5.11 -7.39 -6.45
N SER A 98 -6.33 -7.31 -6.96
CA SER A 98 -7.18 -6.14 -6.80
C SER A 98 -7.57 -5.91 -5.34
N ASP A 99 -7.68 -4.63 -4.96
CA ASP A 99 -8.20 -4.25 -3.65
C ASP A 99 -9.69 -4.61 -3.56
N PRO A 100 -10.10 -5.48 -2.62
CA PRO A 100 -11.49 -5.93 -2.51
C PRO A 100 -12.47 -4.79 -2.16
N ILE A 101 -11.98 -3.69 -1.56
CA ILE A 101 -12.81 -2.55 -1.13
C ILE A 101 -12.57 -1.35 -2.07
N CYS A 102 -12.40 -1.60 -3.36
CA CYS A 102 -12.23 -0.53 -4.35
C CYS A 102 -13.50 0.34 -4.46
N PRO A 103 -13.42 1.67 -4.21
CA PRO A 103 -14.60 2.55 -4.17
C PRO A 103 -15.27 2.71 -5.54
N ILE A 104 -14.52 2.61 -6.64
CA ILE A 104 -15.02 2.77 -8.01
C ILE A 104 -16.18 1.80 -8.31
N GLY A 105 -16.21 0.62 -7.68
CA GLY A 105 -17.32 -0.34 -7.80
C GLY A 105 -18.34 -0.30 -6.66
N LEU A 106 -18.03 0.34 -5.53
CA LEU A 106 -18.91 0.38 -4.35
C LEU A 106 -20.06 1.37 -4.52
N PHE A 107 -19.85 2.49 -5.22
CA PHE A 107 -20.92 3.46 -5.49
C PHE A 107 -21.87 3.03 -6.60
N SER A 108 -21.56 1.93 -7.31
CA SER A 108 -22.49 1.30 -8.27
C SER A 108 -23.46 0.32 -7.60
N ASP A 109 -23.16 -0.14 -6.38
CA ASP A 109 -23.99 -1.07 -5.63
C ASP A 109 -24.90 -0.26 -4.71
N LYS A 110 -26.22 -0.30 -4.93
CA LYS A 110 -27.26 0.44 -4.18
C LYS A 110 -27.36 0.06 -2.68
N ARG A 111 -26.34 -0.58 -2.11
CA ARG A 111 -26.33 -1.19 -0.77
C ARG A 111 -25.55 -0.40 0.29
N VAL A 112 -25.13 0.83 0.01
CA VAL A 112 -24.64 1.73 1.05
C VAL A 112 -25.79 2.65 1.45
N GLU A 113 -26.63 2.21 2.38
CA GLU A 113 -27.51 3.12 3.09
C GLU A 113 -26.64 4.07 3.93
N LEU A 114 -26.87 5.38 3.76
CA LEU A 114 -26.27 6.40 4.59
C LEU A 114 -26.75 6.19 6.02
N VAL A 115 -25.91 5.61 6.87
CA VAL A 115 -26.19 5.51 8.30
C VAL A 115 -26.20 6.94 8.83
N ASN A 116 -27.36 7.40 9.31
CA ASN A 116 -27.46 8.69 9.99
C ASN A 116 -26.52 8.66 11.20
N ILE A 117 -25.42 9.41 11.12
CA ILE A 117 -24.57 9.66 12.27
C ILE A 117 -25.33 10.68 13.13
N GLU A 118 -26.11 10.19 14.10
CA GLU A 118 -26.51 11.04 15.21
C GLU A 118 -25.23 11.42 15.97
N CYS A 119 -24.88 12.71 15.92
CA CYS A 119 -23.77 13.25 16.70
C CYS A 119 -24.04 12.99 18.19
N PHE A 120 -23.45 11.93 18.74
CA PHE A 120 -23.34 11.78 20.19
C PHE A 120 -22.43 12.90 20.69
N GLY A 121 -23.03 13.83 21.44
CA GLY A 121 -22.44 15.07 21.90
C GLY A 121 -21.06 14.87 22.52
N LEU A 122 -20.11 15.68 22.03
CA LEU A 122 -18.84 15.93 22.70
C LEU A 122 -19.11 16.59 24.06
N CYS A 123 -19.02 15.81 25.13
CA CYS A 123 -18.70 16.35 26.45
C CYS A 123 -17.17 16.50 26.53
N VAL A 124 -16.64 17.61 26.02
CA VAL A 124 -15.34 18.13 26.44
C VAL A 124 -15.61 19.29 27.38
N GLY A 125 -15.50 19.00 28.68
CA GLY A 125 -15.26 20.00 29.72
C GLY A 125 -13.76 20.20 29.91
#